data_AF-A0A351KFX5-F1
#
_entry.id   AF-A0A351KFX5-F1
#
_cell.length_a   1.000
_cell.length_b   1.000
_cell.length_c   1.000
_cell.angle_alpha   90.00
_cell.angle_beta   90.00
_cell.angle_gamma   90.00
#
_symmetry.space_group_name_H-M   'P 1'
#
loop_
_entity.id
_entity.type
_entity.pdbx_description
1 polymer ?
#
loop_
_entity_poly.entity_id
_entity_poly.type
_entity_poly.pdbx_seq_one_letter_code
_entity_poly.pdbx_strand_id
1 'polypeptide(L)' 'EALEYLFDISKNVGAELTVLRANDVISTIEKFAVEKNIGHIILGETTDDFNDDGIIKAIRDSLPSCEFYIMSRNEGNS' A
#
# COMPACT_ATOMS: atom_id res chain seq x y z
N GLU A 1 -19.44 7.63 -0.30
CA GLU A 1 -18.86 8.91 0.12
C GLU A 1 -17.33 8.87 0.24
N ALA A 2 -16.68 8.23 1.24
CA ALA A 2 -15.21 8.28 1.34
C ALA A 2 -14.44 7.63 0.15
N LEU A 3 -14.86 6.44 -0.30
CA LEU A 3 -14.23 5.77 -1.46
C LEU A 3 -14.45 6.53 -2.77
N GLU A 4 -15.63 7.12 -2.91
CA GLU A 4 -16.01 7.95 -4.06
C GLU A 4 -15.14 9.21 -4.12
N TYR A 5 -14.95 9.87 -2.96
CA TYR A 5 -14.01 10.97 -2.84
C TYR A 5 -12.59 10.59 -3.27
N LEU A 6 -12.06 9.43 -2.82
CA LEU A 6 -10.73 8.98 -3.21
C LEU A 6 -10.64 8.68 -4.71
N PHE A 7 -11.70 8.11 -5.29
CA PHE A 7 -11.77 7.84 -6.73
C PHE A 7 -11.79 9.13 -7.56
N ASP A 8 -12.53 10.13 -7.13
CA ASP A 8 -12.56 11.44 -7.78
C ASP A 8 -11.19 12.12 -7.73
N ILE A 9 -10.53 12.10 -6.57
CA ILE A 9 -9.18 12.65 -6.42
C ILE A 9 -8.17 11.90 -7.30
N SER A 10 -8.19 10.56 -7.31
CA SER A 10 -7.26 9.78 -8.12
C SER A 10 -7.43 10.10 -9.61
N LYS A 11 -8.67 10.16 -10.10
CA LYS A 11 -8.97 10.49 -11.49
C LYS A 11 -8.49 11.90 -11.87
N ASN A 12 -8.66 12.88 -10.99
CA ASN A 12 -8.27 14.26 -11.25
C ASN A 12 -6.75 14.44 -11.44
N VAL A 13 -5.94 13.57 -10.82
CA VAL A 13 -4.48 13.57 -11.00
C VAL A 13 -3.98 12.53 -12.01
N GLY A 14 -4.90 11.83 -12.70
CA GLY A 14 -4.57 10.79 -13.67
C GLY A 14 -4.11 9.47 -13.05
N ALA A 15 -4.41 9.23 -11.77
CA ALA A 15 -4.09 8.00 -11.05
C ALA A 15 -5.25 6.99 -11.07
N GLU A 16 -4.90 5.70 -11.08
CA GLU A 16 -5.83 4.58 -10.96
C GLU A 16 -6.03 4.22 -9.48
N LEU A 17 -7.28 4.12 -9.03
CA LEU A 17 -7.63 3.57 -7.72
C LEU A 17 -8.25 2.18 -7.93
N THR A 18 -7.64 1.16 -7.34
CA THR A 18 -8.08 -0.23 -7.44
C THR A 18 -8.40 -0.77 -6.06
N VAL A 19 -9.59 -1.36 -5.89
CA VAL A 19 -9.96 -2.08 -4.67
C VAL A 19 -9.75 -3.57 -4.90
N LEU A 20 -8.81 -4.16 -4.16
CA LEU A 20 -8.52 -5.59 -4.19
C LEU A 20 -9.23 -6.28 -3.02
N ARG A 21 -10.04 -7.30 -3.33
CA ARG A 21 -10.57 -8.22 -2.30
C ARG A 21 -9.63 -9.40 -2.21
N ALA A 22 -9.06 -9.62 -1.03
CA ALA A 22 -8.08 -10.67 -0.80
C ALA A 22 -8.51 -11.56 0.38
N ASN A 23 -8.41 -12.88 0.19
CA ASN A 23 -8.36 -13.83 1.32
C ASN A 23 -6.91 -14.02 1.81
N ASP A 24 -5.94 -13.89 0.89
CA ASP A 24 -4.51 -13.88 1.14
C ASP A 24 -3.94 -12.54 0.64
N VAL A 25 -3.58 -11.67 1.59
CA VAL A 25 -3.17 -10.29 1.31
C VAL A 25 -1.81 -10.24 0.62
N ILE A 26 -0.84 -11.04 1.07
CA ILE A 26 0.54 -11.01 0.58
C ILE A 26 0.59 -11.40 -0.90
N SER A 27 0.01 -12.55 -1.24
CA SER A 27 0.00 -13.05 -2.62
C SER A 27 -0.79 -12.15 -3.57
N THR A 28 -1.87 -11.54 -3.07
CA THR A 28 -2.67 -10.62 -3.88
C THR A 28 -1.88 -9.35 -4.21
N ILE A 29 -1.13 -8.80 -3.24
CA ILE A 29 -0.28 -7.63 -3.45
C ILE A 29 0.88 -7.96 -4.38
N GLU A 30 1.55 -9.09 -4.16
CA GLU A 30 2.66 -9.56 -5.01
C GLU A 30 2.23 -9.66 -6.47
N LYS A 31 1.14 -10.40 -6.71
CA LYS A 31 0.59 -10.58 -8.05
C LYS A 31 0.24 -9.25 -8.70
N PHE A 32 -0.42 -8.35 -7.96
CA PHE A 32 -0.80 -7.05 -8.48
C PHE A 32 0.41 -6.19 -8.85
N ALA A 33 1.44 -6.17 -8.00
CA ALA A 33 2.66 -5.42 -8.25
C ALA A 33 3.41 -5.94 -9.49
N VAL A 34 3.53 -7.26 -9.65
CA VAL A 34 4.18 -7.87 -10.81
C VAL A 34 3.39 -7.62 -12.10
N GLU A 35 2.07 -7.85 -12.09
CA GLU A 35 1.22 -7.68 -13.28
C GLU A 35 1.18 -6.22 -13.77
N LYS A 36 1.21 -5.26 -12.85
CA LYS A 36 1.22 -3.82 -13.17
C LYS A 36 2.62 -3.23 -13.30
N ASN A 37 3.68 -4.05 -13.15
CA ASN A 37 5.09 -3.63 -13.18
C ASN A 37 5.37 -2.45 -12.22
N ILE A 38 4.89 -2.57 -10.98
CA ILE A 38 5.10 -1.58 -9.93
C ILE A 38 6.56 -1.66 -9.47
N GLY A 39 7.23 -0.51 -9.40
CA GLY A 39 8.61 -0.40 -8.87
C GLY A 39 8.73 0.29 -7.52
N HIS A 40 7.73 1.09 -7.13
CA HIS A 40 7.73 1.85 -5.87
C HIS A 40 6.43 1.60 -5.12
N ILE A 41 6.55 1.27 -3.84
CA ILE A 41 5.42 0.97 -2.96
C ILE A 41 5.51 1.89 -1.75
N ILE A 42 4.45 2.64 -1.51
CA ILE A 42 4.34 3.54 -0.36
C ILE A 42 3.27 2.96 0.56
N LEU A 43 3.62 2.73 1.81
CA LEU A 43 2.74 2.19 2.84
C LEU A 43 2.65 3.21 3.99
N GLY A 44 1.48 3.31 4.61
CA GLY A 44 1.36 4.00 5.89
C GLY A 44 2.00 3.18 7.00
N GLU A 45 2.43 3.86 8.07
CA GLU A 45 2.67 3.19 9.34
C GLU A 45 1.37 2.52 9.81
N THR A 46 1.56 1.37 10.42
CA THR A 46 0.50 0.51 10.91
C THR A 46 0.51 0.58 12.44
N THR A 47 -0.66 0.62 13.07
CA THR A 47 -0.79 0.81 14.52
C THR A 47 -0.50 -0.49 15.26
N ASP A 48 0.37 -0.42 16.29
CA ASP A 48 0.97 -1.47 17.16
C ASP A 48 0.14 -2.73 17.55
N ASP A 49 -1.17 -2.77 17.29
CA ASP A 49 -2.05 -3.89 17.61
C ASP A 49 -1.98 -5.04 16.60
N PHE A 50 -1.46 -4.80 15.40
CA PHE A 50 -1.07 -5.87 14.47
C PHE A 50 0.44 -6.06 14.58
N ASN A 51 0.87 -7.32 14.56
CA ASN A 51 2.28 -7.72 14.62
C ASN A 51 2.96 -7.35 13.27
N ASP A 52 3.08 -6.03 13.06
CA ASP A 52 3.02 -5.34 11.76
C ASP A 52 4.33 -5.36 10.97
N ASP A 53 5.44 -5.55 11.67
CA ASP A 53 6.69 -5.91 11.02
C ASP A 53 6.48 -7.16 10.14
N GLY A 54 5.61 -8.09 10.53
CA GLY A 54 5.35 -9.32 9.80
C GLY A 54 4.80 -9.11 8.39
N ILE A 55 3.77 -8.26 8.23
CA ILE A 55 3.13 -8.07 6.92
C ILE A 55 3.98 -7.22 5.99
N ILE A 56 4.53 -6.11 6.50
CA ILE A 56 5.39 -5.22 5.71
C ILE A 56 6.65 -5.98 5.30
N LYS A 57 7.26 -6.74 6.21
CA LYS A 57 8.40 -7.59 5.90
C LYS A 57 8.03 -8.68 4.90
N ALA A 58 6.90 -9.37 5.06
CA ALA A 58 6.49 -10.41 4.13
C ALA A 58 6.29 -9.89 2.70
N ILE A 59 5.71 -8.69 2.53
CA ILE A 59 5.57 -8.06 1.20
C ILE A 59 6.94 -7.64 0.65
N ARG A 60 7.83 -7.09 1.49
CA ARG A 60 9.20 -6.74 1.07
C ARG A 60 9.98 -7.96 0.62
N ASP A 61 9.88 -9.06 1.36
CA ASP A 61 10.55 -10.31 1.06
C ASP A 61 9.99 -10.96 -0.24
N SER A 62 8.69 -10.79 -0.55
CA SER A 62 8.09 -11.30 -1.79
C SER A 62 8.33 -10.41 -3.02
N LEU A 63 8.63 -9.12 -2.82
CA LEU A 63 8.85 -8.14 -3.89
C LEU A 63 10.23 -7.45 -3.77
N PRO A 64 11.34 -8.20 -3.87
CA PRO A 64 12.69 -7.66 -3.64
C PRO A 64 13.14 -6.64 -4.71
N SER A 65 12.44 -6.55 -5.84
CA SER A 65 12.71 -5.56 -6.89
C SER A 65 11.98 -4.23 -6.71
N CYS A 66 11.12 -4.11 -5.69
CA CYS A 66 10.38 -2.89 -5.40
C CYS A 66 11.05 -2.08 -4.29
N GLU A 67 11.02 -0.76 -4.42
CA GLU A 67 11.43 0.18 -3.37
C GLU A 67 10.25 0.49 -2.45
N PHE A 68 10.46 0.41 -1.13
CA PHE A 68 9.42 0.58 -0.13
C PHE A 68 9.62 1.83 0.72
N TYR A 69 8.58 2.67 0.80
CA TYR A 69 8.54 3.87 1.65
C TYR A 69 7.47 3.72 2.72
N ILE A 70 7.85 3.84 3.99
CA ILE A 70 6.91 3.82 5.11
C ILE A 70 6.67 5.25 5.58
N MET A 71 5.42 5.69 5.53
CA MET A 71 5.01 7.03 5.94
C MET A 71 4.38 6.97 7.33
N SER A 72 5.15 7.36 8.34
CA SER A 72 4.63 7.61 9.68
C SER A 72 3.86 8.93 9.71
N ARG A 73 2.79 8.98 10.51
CA ARG A 73 2.11 10.24 10.79
C ARG A 73 3.02 11.09 11.66
N ASN A 74 3.77 12.01 11.04
CA ASN A 74 4.37 13.10 11.79
C ASN A 74 3.23 13.95 12.39
N GLU A 75 2.86 13.66 13.63
CA GLU A 75 2.10 14.62 14.43
C GLU A 75 2.99 15.84 14.59
N GLY A 76 2.61 16.93 13.91
CA GLY A 76 3.28 18.21 14.03
C GLY A 76 3.33 18.62 15.49
N ASN A 77 4.53 18.60 16.05
CA ASN A 77 4.80 19.20 17.34
C ASN A 77 4.82 20.73 17.14
N SER A 78 3.70 21.39 17.45
CA SER A 78 3.60 22.79 17.94
C SER A 78 2.16 23.10 18.37
#